data_AF-A0AAD0WHI1-F1
#
_entry.id   AF-A0AAD0WHI1-F1
#
_cell.length_a   1.000
_cell.length_b   1.000
_cell.length_c   1.000
_cell.angle_alpha   90.00
_cell.angle_beta   90.00
_cell.angle_gamma   90.00
#
_symmetry.space_group_name_H-M   'P 1'
#
loop_
_entity.id
_entity.type
_entity.pdbx_description
1 polymer ?
#
loop_
_entity_poly.entity_id
_entity_poly.type
_entity_poly.pdbx_seq_one_letter_code
_entity_poly.pdbx_strand_id
1 'polypeptide(L)' 'MPPCPNCLATTAREGSPSPHAAMQITSTQRLKLPKEGIVTVSTFRCGICGTNWQYVEGKRTSSPGWHLLQDAPHEGTAT' A
#
# COMPACT_ATOMS: atom_id res chain seq x y z
N MET A 1 9.15 -11.16 -0.87
CA MET A 1 10.36 -10.56 -0.23
C MET A 1 9.93 -9.84 1.04
N PRO A 2 10.65 -10.02 2.18
CA PRO A 2 10.31 -9.33 3.42
C PRO A 2 10.54 -7.81 3.29
N PRO A 3 9.70 -6.98 3.93
CA PRO A 3 9.89 -5.53 3.94
C PRO A 3 11.19 -5.15 4.67
N CYS A 4 11.91 -4.16 4.16
CA CYS A 4 13.09 -3.62 4.83
C CYS A 4 12.69 -2.77 6.07
N PRO A 5 13.64 -2.45 6.97
CA PRO A 5 13.36 -1.64 8.16
C PRO A 5 12.68 -0.30 7.85
N ASN A 6 12.98 0.32 6.71
CA ASN A 6 12.34 1.57 6.29
C ASN A 6 10.87 1.37 5.90
N CYS A 7 10.53 0.25 5.24
CA CYS A 7 9.15 -0.11 4.96
C CYS A 7 8.39 -0.43 6.26
N LEU A 8 9.03 -1.13 7.21
CA LEU A 8 8.45 -1.41 8.53
C LEU A 8 8.20 -0.13 9.35
N ALA A 9 9.08 0.87 9.21
CA ALA A 9 8.88 2.18 9.83
C ALA A 9 7.71 2.96 9.21
N THR A 10 7.36 2.70 7.93
CA THR A 10 6.16 3.28 7.30
C THR A 10 4.89 2.73 7.94
N THR A 11 4.83 1.42 8.25
CA THR A 11 3.71 0.83 9.02
C THR A 11 3.60 1.38 10.44
N ALA A 12 4.73 1.64 11.11
CA ALA A 12 4.72 2.16 12.48
C ALA A 12 4.27 3.63 12.57
N ARG A 13 4.25 4.35 11.44
CA ARG A 13 3.78 5.74 11.33
C ARG A 13 2.39 5.79 10.72
N GLU A 14 1.45 5.04 11.31
CA GLU A 14 0.04 5.09 10.93
C GLU A 14 -0.40 6.56 10.77
N GLY A 15 -0.87 6.91 9.57
CA GLY A 15 -1.39 8.24 9.26
C GLY A 15 -0.39 9.27 8.71
N SER A 16 0.91 8.96 8.56
CA SER A 16 1.81 9.87 7.83
C SER A 16 1.69 9.65 6.32
N PRO A 17 1.32 10.66 5.51
CA PRO A 17 1.15 10.51 4.06
C PRO A 17 2.49 10.35 3.32
N SER A 18 3.62 10.53 4.01
CA SER A 18 4.94 10.53 3.40
C SER A 18 5.54 9.13 3.40
N PRO A 19 5.70 8.48 2.23
CA PRO A 19 6.51 7.28 2.15
C PRO A 19 7.98 7.57 2.48
N HIS A 20 8.75 6.55 2.87
CA HIS A 20 10.20 6.72 3.02
C HIS A 20 10.85 7.00 1.64
N ALA A 21 12.00 7.69 1.63
CA ALA A 21 12.62 8.25 0.42
C ALA A 21 12.93 7.26 -0.72
N ALA A 22 12.95 5.96 -0.43
CA ALA A 22 13.23 4.90 -1.40
C ALA A 22 11.96 4.29 -2.02
N MET A 23 10.76 4.71 -1.60
CA MET A 23 9.53 4.32 -2.29
C MET A 23 9.31 5.20 -3.52
N GLN A 24 9.05 4.54 -4.63
CA GLN A 24 8.70 5.18 -5.88
C GLN A 24 7.24 4.92 -6.18
N ILE A 25 6.51 5.97 -6.55
CA ILE A 25 5.14 5.80 -7.03
C ILE A 25 5.18 5.13 -8.40
N THR A 26 4.39 4.08 -8.55
CA THR A 26 4.31 3.27 -9.78
C THR A 26 2.96 3.41 -10.48
N SER A 27 1.92 3.75 -9.72
CA SER A 27 0.58 3.95 -10.25
C SER A 27 -0.23 4.84 -9.31
N THR A 28 -1.12 5.66 -9.87
CA THR A 28 -2.13 6.41 -9.12
C THR A 28 -3.47 6.24 -9.82
N GLN A 29 -4.47 5.78 -9.08
CA GLN A 29 -5.80 5.52 -9.59
C GLN A 29 -6.83 6.29 -8.78
N ARG A 30 -7.86 6.81 -9.46
CA ARG A 30 -9.06 7.34 -8.81
C ARG A 30 -10.22 6.41 -9.12
N LEU A 31 -10.74 5.79 -8.07
CA LEU A 31 -11.81 4.83 -8.14
C LEU A 31 -13.08 5.47 -7.58
N LYS A 32 -14.19 5.31 -8.30
CA LYS A 32 -15.51 5.69 -7.78
C LYS A 32 -16.15 4.43 -7.21
N LEU A 33 -16.01 4.23 -5.92
CA LEU A 33 -16.52 3.05 -5.23
C LEU A 33 -17.97 3.28 -4.79
N PRO A 34 -18.86 2.28 -4.95
CA PRO A 34 -20.20 2.35 -4.38
C PRO A 34 -20.11 2.56 -2.87
N LYS A 35 -20.90 3.50 -2.33
CA LYS A 35 -20.97 3.87 -0.90
C LYS A 35 -19.75 4.62 -0.34
N GLU A 36 -18.54 4.34 -0.79
CA GLU A 36 -17.29 4.99 -0.32
C GLU A 36 -16.98 6.30 -1.08
N GLY A 37 -17.61 6.52 -2.23
CA GLY A 37 -17.42 7.73 -3.03
C GLY A 37 -16.13 7.67 -3.87
N ILE A 38 -15.50 8.82 -4.08
CA ILE A 38 -14.23 8.89 -4.81
C ILE A 38 -13.09 8.55 -3.85
N VAL A 39 -12.35 7.51 -4.19
CA VAL A 39 -11.16 7.03 -3.48
C VAL A 39 -9.95 7.15 -4.41
N THR A 40 -8.84 7.65 -3.89
CA THR A 40 -7.55 7.68 -4.58
C THR A 40 -6.68 6.57 -4.02
N VAL A 41 -6.17 5.71 -4.90
CA VAL A 41 -5.25 4.63 -4.55
C VAL A 41 -3.93 4.89 -5.24
N SER A 42 -2.88 5.08 -4.46
CA SER A 42 -1.52 5.31 -4.94
C SER A 42 -0.68 4.07 -4.64
N THR A 43 -0.13 3.43 -5.66
CA THR A 43 0.74 2.25 -5.52
C THR A 43 2.19 2.66 -5.55
N PHE A 44 2.95 2.20 -4.56
CA PHE A 44 4.36 2.47 -4.39
C PHE A 44 5.16 1.17 -4.42
N ARG A 45 6.38 1.23 -4.94
CA ARG A 45 7.35 0.14 -4.87
C ARG A 45 8.61 0.63 -4.18
N CYS A 46 9.09 -0.13 -3.21
CA CYS A 46 10.37 0.16 -2.58
C CYS A 46 11.52 -0.20 -3.52
N GLY A 47 12.37 0.77 -3.88
CA GLY A 47 13.56 0.53 -4.69
C GLY A 47 14.65 -0.29 -3.99
N ILE A 48 14.54 -0.50 -2.66
CA ILE A 48 15.51 -1.26 -1.86
C ILE A 48 15.11 -2.74 -1.76
N CYS A 49 13.90 -3.03 -1.29
CA CYS A 49 13.43 -4.41 -1.06
C CYS A 49 12.41 -4.90 -2.09
N GLY A 50 12.00 -4.06 -3.04
CA GLY A 50 11.05 -4.41 -4.10
C GLY A 50 9.60 -4.56 -3.63
N THR A 51 9.32 -4.43 -2.34
CA THR A 51 7.98 -4.57 -1.74
C THR A 51 7.02 -3.49 -2.27
N ASN A 52 5.79 -3.91 -2.54
CA ASN A 52 4.74 -3.02 -3.04
C ASN A 52 3.81 -2.58 -1.89
N TRP A 53 3.39 -1.32 -1.95
CA TRP A 53 2.52 -0.68 -0.97
C TRP A 53 1.39 0.03 -1.70
N GLN A 54 0.22 0.13 -1.09
CA GLN A 54 -0.86 1.02 -1.52
C GLN A 54 -1.13 2.04 -0.44
N TYR A 55 -1.31 3.30 -0.84
CA TYR A 55 -1.89 4.34 -0.01
C TYR A 55 -3.30 4.62 -0.49
N VAL A 56 -4.29 4.39 0.38
CA VAL A 56 -5.70 4.59 0.09
C VAL A 56 -6.18 5.85 0.79
N GLU A 57 -6.71 6.80 0.02
CA GLU A 57 -7.26 8.05 0.53
C GLU A 57 -8.68 8.25 0.01
N GLY A 58 -9.63 8.52 0.90
CA GLY A 58 -11.00 8.84 0.52
C GLY A 58 -11.81 9.29 1.74
N LYS A 59 -12.76 10.21 1.54
CA LYS A 59 -13.55 10.75 2.66
C LYS A 59 -14.40 9.70 3.38
N ARG A 60 -14.78 8.62 2.69
CA ARG A 60 -15.58 7.51 3.23
C ARG A 60 -14.98 6.15 2.92
N THR A 61 -13.68 6.11 2.62
CA THR A 61 -13.04 4.81 2.39
C THR A 61 -13.03 4.01 3.69
N SER A 62 -13.35 2.72 3.61
CA SER A 62 -13.41 1.85 4.78
C SER A 62 -12.02 1.47 5.31
N SER A 63 -10.95 1.76 4.55
CA SER A 63 -9.58 1.37 4.88
C SER A 63 -8.57 2.45 4.44
N PRO A 64 -8.62 3.66 5.03
CA PRO A 64 -7.67 4.71 4.69
C PRO A 64 -6.25 4.36 5.19
N GLY A 65 -5.23 4.82 4.48
CA GLY A 65 -3.84 4.70 4.90
C GLY A 65 -3.02 3.69 4.09
N TRP A 66 -1.92 3.24 4.68
CA TRP A 66 -0.93 2.37 4.06
C TRP A 66 -1.30 0.89 4.17
N HIS A 67 -1.32 0.21 3.04
CA HIS A 67 -1.57 -1.22 2.92
C HIS A 67 -0.38 -1.89 2.26
N LEU A 68 0.17 -2.89 2.94
CA LEU A 68 1.21 -3.73 2.36
C LEU A 68 0.57 -4.65 1.33
N LEU A 69 1.00 -4.56 0.07
CA LEU A 69 0.67 -5.58 -0.91
C LEU A 69 1.60 -6.75 -0.67
N GLN A 70 1.14 -7.67 0.18
CA GLN A 70 1.73 -8.99 0.23
C GLN A 70 1.46 -9.62 -1.14
N ASP A 71 2.54 -9.96 -1.86
CA ASP A 71 2.45 -11.02 -2.85
C ASP A 71 1.81 -12.19 -2.10
N ALA A 72 0.59 -12.56 -2.45
CA ALA A 72 -0.12 -13.63 -1.76
C ALA A 72 0.86 -14.80 -1.67
N PRO A 73 1.09 -15.41 -0.49
CA PRO A 73 1.69 -16.73 -0.51
C PRO A 73 0.82 -17.53 -1.47
N HIS A 74 1.41 -18.03 -2.56
CA HIS A 74 0.90 -19.23 -3.20
C HIS A 74 0.97 -20.30 -2.11
N GLU A 75 -0.02 -20.34 -1.22
CA GLU A 75 -0.31 -21.54 -0.48
C GLU A 75 -0.93 -22.47 -1.50
N GLY A 76 -0.06 -23.23 -2.17
CA GLY A 76 -0.47 -24.41 -2.86
C GLY A 76 -1.25 -25.26 -1.87
N THR A 77 -2.53 -25.45 -2.18
CA THR A 77 -3.30 -26.58 -1.66
C THR A 77 -2.54 -27.85 -2.04
N ALA A 78 -1.75 -28.38 -1.13
CA ALA A 78 -1.31 -29.77 -1.18
C ALA A 78 -2.41 -30.61 -0.55
N THR A 79 -3.09 -31.36 -1.41
CA THR A 79 -4.02 -32.46 -1.11
C THR A 79 -3.39 -33.51 -0.21
#